data_AF-A0A5M4DB12-F1
#
_entry.id   AF-A0A5M4DB12-F1
#
_cell.length_a   1.000
_cell.length_b   1.000
_cell.length_c   1.000
_cell.angle_alpha   90.00
_cell.angle_beta   90.00
_cell.angle_gamma   90.00
#
_symmetry.space_group_name_H-M   'P 1'
#
loop_
_entity.id
_entity.type
_entity.pdbx_description
1 polymer ?
#
loop_
_entity_poly.entity_id
_entity_poly.type
_entity_poly.pdbx_seq_one_letter_code
_entity_poly.pdbx_strand_id
1 'polypeptide(L)'
;MCVEKQGSDVHFKTDAGKIYLRVHGDLELVEGVETYSNEQFTKALYVLLNDHQIERFQKELELDFALEIEGVARFRGNAYQQRGYVQAAFRVIPYEIQSMEELHLPEACYDFIDRPRGLVLVTGPAGSGKSTTLAAMIDRINRQQPQHIVTVEDPIEFVHADAKALINQRELDVDTNSFANALKYVLRQDPDVILVGEMRDLETIHLAITAAETGHLVFGTLHTVDAIQTVDRIVDVFPTFQQQQIRMQLSVNLVGVLSQTLVKRSDNRGRIAAFETLVATSAVRNLVRENKTYQIGSMIQTGARQKMHTLDQSLARLVEQGLVRHGEARSRAKDPGEFDRLVALAQGKSAHSKDKAHHSGDSSDDDGDTQDKSKAKGVRGQPFRPAFKKESY
;
A
#
# COMPACT_ATOMS: atom_id res chain seq x y z
N MET A 1 6.92 28.56 4.98
CA MET A 1 6.29 28.35 6.31
C MET A 1 5.78 26.94 6.56
N CYS A 2 4.73 26.45 5.86
CA CYS A 2 4.17 25.12 6.19
C CYS A 2 5.21 24.00 6.07
N VAL A 3 5.88 23.91 4.92
CA VAL A 3 6.94 22.92 4.66
C VAL A 3 8.11 23.07 5.64
N GLU A 4 8.58 24.29 5.89
CA GLU A 4 9.67 24.58 6.86
C GLU A 4 9.33 24.11 8.28
N LYS A 5 8.05 24.22 8.68
CA LYS A 5 7.55 23.74 9.97
C LYS A 5 7.16 22.26 9.96
N GLN A 6 7.45 21.52 8.89
CA GLN A 6 7.04 20.12 8.72
C GLN A 6 5.51 19.93 8.90
N GLY A 7 4.72 20.92 8.47
CA GLY A 7 3.26 20.84 8.47
C GLY A 7 2.74 19.91 7.38
N SER A 8 1.63 19.22 7.67
CA SER A 8 0.95 18.34 6.72
C SER A 8 -0.07 19.07 5.85
N ASP A 9 -0.75 20.07 6.43
CA ASP A 9 -1.84 20.77 5.75
C ASP A 9 -1.81 22.28 6.07
N VAL A 10 -2.23 23.11 5.12
CA VAL A 10 -2.50 24.55 5.26
C VAL A 10 -3.98 24.77 5.04
N HIS A 11 -4.63 25.51 5.94
CA HIS A 11 -6.04 25.87 5.81
C HIS A 11 -6.19 27.38 5.76
N PHE A 12 -6.81 27.88 4.70
CA PHE A 12 -7.17 29.28 4.54
C PHE A 12 -8.62 29.47 4.98
N LYS A 13 -8.80 30.20 6.09
CA LYS A 13 -10.09 30.59 6.64
C LYS A 13 -10.40 32.03 6.28
N THR A 14 -10.94 32.25 5.09
CA THR A 14 -11.09 33.60 4.49
C THR A 14 -12.18 34.45 5.14
N ASP A 15 -13.19 33.86 5.77
CA ASP A 15 -14.23 34.60 6.50
C ASP A 15 -13.67 35.33 7.74
N ALA A 16 -12.53 34.87 8.25
CA ALA A 16 -11.79 35.49 9.35
C ALA A 16 -10.44 36.10 8.91
N GLY A 17 -10.04 35.97 7.64
CA GLY A 17 -8.72 36.36 7.14
C GLY A 17 -7.57 35.64 7.86
N LYS A 18 -7.75 34.37 8.25
CA LYS A 18 -6.81 33.59 9.07
C LYS A 18 -6.27 32.36 8.34
N ILE A 19 -5.00 32.04 8.60
CA ILE A 19 -4.33 30.83 8.10
C ILE A 19 -4.07 29.90 9.27
N TYR A 20 -4.36 28.62 9.09
CA TYR A 20 -4.01 27.57 10.05
C TYR A 20 -3.07 26.56 9.40
N LEU A 21 -2.15 26.01 10.19
CA LEU A 21 -1.28 24.91 9.79
C LEU A 21 -1.61 23.69 10.61
N ARG A 22 -1.59 22.52 9.98
CA ARG A 22 -1.58 21.25 10.73
C ARG A 22 -0.14 20.80 10.88
N VAL A 23 0.39 20.79 12.10
CA VAL A 23 1.76 20.35 12.41
C VAL A 23 1.66 19.20 13.38
N HIS A 24 2.27 18.05 13.02
CA HIS A 24 2.21 16.80 13.80
C HIS A 24 0.80 16.34 14.23
N GLY A 25 -0.25 16.76 13.51
CA GLY A 25 -1.64 16.41 13.75
C GLY A 25 -2.46 17.51 14.43
N ASP A 26 -1.80 18.47 15.07
CA ASP A 26 -2.44 19.58 15.77
C ASP A 26 -2.64 20.78 14.84
N LEU A 27 -3.76 21.50 15.01
CA LEU A 27 -4.10 22.65 14.18
C LEU A 27 -3.69 23.94 14.89
N GLU A 28 -2.76 24.68 14.30
CA GLU A 28 -2.15 25.88 14.86
C GLU A 28 -2.50 27.12 14.02
N LEU A 29 -2.83 28.24 14.68
CA LEU A 29 -3.00 29.52 14.01
C LEU A 29 -1.65 30.10 13.60
N VAL A 30 -1.51 30.60 12.37
CA VAL A 30 -0.32 31.33 11.97
C VAL A 30 -0.42 32.77 12.46
N GLU A 31 0.44 33.14 13.39
CA GLU A 31 0.57 34.51 13.89
C GLU A 31 1.55 35.33 13.05
N GLY A 32 1.38 36.66 13.05
CA GLY A 32 2.33 37.60 12.41
C GLY A 32 2.23 37.70 10.88
N VAL A 33 1.20 37.12 10.26
CA VAL A 33 0.88 37.27 8.84
C VAL A 33 -0.21 38.33 8.64
N GLU A 34 -0.10 39.09 7.55
CA GLU A 34 -1.14 40.05 7.17
C GLU A 34 -2.47 39.34 6.90
N THR A 35 -3.57 39.91 7.43
CA THR A 35 -4.92 39.45 7.12
C THR A 35 -5.27 39.80 5.68
N TYR A 36 -6.01 38.92 5.01
CA TYR A 36 -6.49 39.12 3.64
C TYR A 36 -8.02 39.10 3.58
N SER A 37 -8.59 39.78 2.59
CA SER A 37 -10.01 39.73 2.29
C SER A 37 -10.36 38.50 1.45
N ASN A 38 -11.64 38.13 1.43
CA ASN A 38 -12.15 37.07 0.56
C ASN A 38 -11.85 37.36 -0.91
N GLU A 39 -12.05 38.60 -1.35
CA GLU A 39 -11.80 39.00 -2.74
C GLU A 39 -10.31 38.87 -3.12
N GLN A 40 -9.41 39.30 -2.23
CA GLN A 40 -7.97 39.14 -2.43
C GLN A 40 -7.59 37.67 -2.53
N PHE A 41 -8.12 36.83 -1.64
CA PHE A 41 -7.86 35.39 -1.67
C PHE A 41 -8.39 34.72 -2.94
N THR A 42 -9.65 35.01 -3.34
CA THR A 42 -10.25 34.45 -4.56
C THR A 42 -9.44 34.82 -5.80
N LYS A 43 -8.99 36.07 -5.91
CA LYS A 43 -8.11 36.51 -7.01
C LYS A 43 -6.79 35.74 -7.01
N ALA A 44 -6.17 35.56 -5.86
CA ALA A 44 -4.93 34.78 -5.74
C ALA A 44 -5.13 33.30 -6.09
N LEU A 45 -6.23 32.69 -5.63
CA LEU A 45 -6.57 31.31 -5.96
C LEU A 45 -6.76 31.13 -7.47
N TYR A 46 -7.47 32.03 -8.14
CA TYR A 46 -7.71 31.91 -9.59
C TYR A 46 -6.45 32.05 -10.43
N VAL A 47 -5.40 32.73 -9.94
CA VAL A 47 -4.09 32.75 -10.61
C VAL A 47 -3.43 31.37 -10.60
N LEU A 48 -3.77 30.51 -9.63
CA LEU A 48 -3.24 29.15 -9.50
C LEU A 48 -4.03 28.12 -10.30
N LEU A 49 -5.20 28.47 -10.80
CA LEU A 49 -6.12 27.57 -11.51
C LEU A 49 -6.13 27.88 -12.99
N ASN A 50 -6.36 26.86 -13.81
CA ASN A 50 -6.63 27.07 -15.24
C ASN A 50 -8.11 27.46 -15.49
N ASP A 51 -8.42 27.96 -16.69
CA ASP A 51 -9.77 28.44 -17.03
C ASP A 51 -10.86 27.38 -16.79
N HIS A 52 -10.60 26.13 -17.15
CA HIS A 52 -11.55 25.03 -16.95
C HIS A 52 -11.80 24.73 -15.46
N GLN A 53 -10.76 24.75 -14.64
CA GLN A 53 -10.85 24.60 -13.19
C GLN A 53 -11.64 25.76 -12.56
N ILE A 54 -11.44 27.00 -13.03
CA ILE A 54 -12.19 28.17 -12.57
C ILE A 54 -13.67 28.01 -12.91
N GLU A 55 -14.01 27.67 -14.15
CA GLU A 55 -15.40 27.45 -14.57
C GLU A 55 -16.07 26.36 -13.76
N ARG A 56 -15.36 25.25 -13.53
CA ARG A 56 -15.86 24.13 -12.72
C ARG A 56 -16.08 24.56 -11.27
N PHE A 57 -15.13 25.24 -10.63
CA PHE A 57 -15.30 25.72 -9.27
C PHE A 57 -16.48 26.69 -9.15
N GLN A 58 -16.70 27.57 -10.13
CA GLN A 58 -17.84 28.47 -10.14
C GLN A 58 -19.19 27.73 -10.27
N LYS A 59 -19.21 26.60 -10.98
CA LYS A 59 -20.40 25.79 -11.21
C LYS A 59 -20.70 24.80 -10.08
N GLU A 60 -19.67 24.09 -9.62
CA GLU A 60 -19.77 23.00 -8.65
C GLU A 60 -19.55 23.47 -7.22
N LEU A 61 -18.99 24.68 -7.03
CA LEU A 61 -18.70 25.31 -5.73
C LEU A 61 -17.59 24.60 -4.92
N GLU A 62 -16.96 23.61 -5.52
CA GLU A 62 -15.97 22.70 -4.96
C GLU A 62 -14.96 22.33 -6.05
N LEU A 63 -13.68 22.19 -5.71
CA LEU A 63 -12.63 21.82 -6.67
C LEU A 63 -11.43 21.18 -5.95
N ASP A 64 -11.07 19.96 -6.36
CA ASP A 64 -9.75 19.36 -6.08
C ASP A 64 -8.77 19.68 -7.23
N PHE A 65 -7.51 19.97 -6.89
CA PHE A 65 -6.46 20.28 -7.87
C PHE A 65 -5.06 20.01 -7.30
N ALA A 66 -4.06 19.85 -8.17
CA ALA A 66 -2.65 19.86 -7.76
C ALA A 66 -2.00 21.23 -8.04
N LEU A 67 -1.05 21.61 -7.19
CA LEU A 67 -0.20 22.78 -7.36
C LEU A 67 1.25 22.40 -7.10
N GLU A 68 2.14 22.83 -7.99
CA GLU A 68 3.58 22.67 -7.79
C GLU A 68 4.22 24.04 -7.49
N ILE A 69 4.97 24.11 -6.39
CA ILE A 69 5.84 25.24 -6.09
C ILE A 69 7.27 24.74 -6.20
N GLU A 70 7.95 25.17 -7.27
CA GLU A 70 9.32 24.78 -7.58
C GLU A 70 10.26 25.06 -6.39
N GLY A 71 11.07 24.07 -6.05
CA GLY A 71 12.02 24.15 -4.91
C GLY A 71 11.38 24.07 -3.51
N VAL A 72 10.05 23.96 -3.40
CA VAL A 72 9.34 23.90 -2.11
C VAL A 72 8.67 22.55 -1.89
N ALA A 73 7.55 22.30 -2.56
CA ALA A 73 6.78 21.06 -2.49
C ALA A 73 5.70 21.05 -3.58
N ARG A 74 5.12 19.88 -3.84
CA ARG A 74 3.79 19.79 -4.47
C ARG A 74 2.71 19.86 -3.41
N PHE A 75 1.52 20.26 -3.81
CA PHE A 75 0.36 20.39 -2.94
C PHE A 75 -0.86 19.82 -3.61
N ARG A 76 -1.70 19.11 -2.84
CA ARG A 76 -3.09 18.85 -3.23
C ARG A 76 -3.96 19.91 -2.61
N GLY A 77 -4.54 20.76 -3.44
CA GLY A 77 -5.50 21.78 -3.07
C GLY A 77 -6.94 21.24 -3.12
N ASN A 78 -7.75 21.68 -2.17
CA ASN A 78 -9.20 21.58 -2.20
C ASN A 78 -9.77 22.97 -1.93
N ALA A 79 -10.49 23.55 -2.90
CA ALA A 79 -11.20 24.81 -2.76
C ALA A 79 -12.70 24.54 -2.63
N TYR A 80 -13.40 25.29 -1.77
CA TYR A 80 -14.83 25.10 -1.53
C TYR A 80 -15.52 26.39 -1.08
N GLN A 81 -16.84 26.50 -1.25
CA GLN A 81 -17.63 27.62 -0.73
C GLN A 81 -18.12 27.39 0.71
N GLN A 82 -18.01 28.42 1.56
CA GLN A 82 -18.52 28.41 2.92
C GLN A 82 -19.22 29.74 3.22
N ARG A 83 -20.56 29.73 3.34
CA ARG A 83 -21.37 30.91 3.73
C ARG A 83 -21.08 32.15 2.86
N GLY A 84 -20.79 31.95 1.57
CA GLY A 84 -20.44 33.01 0.62
C GLY A 84 -18.95 33.38 0.57
N TYR A 85 -18.11 32.72 1.37
CA TYR A 85 -16.65 32.90 1.40
C TYR A 85 -15.95 31.69 0.80
N VAL A 86 -15.07 31.91 -0.17
CA VAL A 86 -14.22 30.86 -0.74
C VAL A 86 -13.23 30.40 0.33
N GLN A 87 -13.11 29.11 0.58
CA GLN A 87 -12.11 28.52 1.47
C GLN A 87 -11.16 27.66 0.65
N ALA A 88 -9.99 27.37 1.22
CA ALA A 88 -9.10 26.36 0.65
C ALA A 88 -8.32 25.61 1.71
N ALA A 89 -8.07 24.33 1.46
CA ALA A 89 -7.12 23.51 2.18
C ALA A 89 -6.07 22.96 1.22
N PHE A 90 -4.81 22.99 1.61
CA PHE A 90 -3.69 22.46 0.83
C PHE A 90 -2.95 21.42 1.65
N ARG A 91 -2.85 20.20 1.15
CA ARG A 91 -1.99 19.17 1.73
C ARG A 91 -0.61 19.22 1.08
N VAL A 92 0.45 19.25 1.89
CA VAL A 92 1.82 19.13 1.41
C VAL A 92 2.05 17.72 0.89
N ILE A 93 2.59 17.61 -0.33
CA ILE A 93 3.05 16.36 -0.92
C ILE A 93 4.58 16.42 -1.07
N PRO A 94 5.32 15.57 -0.33
CA PRO A 94 6.78 15.52 -0.45
C PRO A 94 7.23 15.11 -1.86
N TYR A 95 8.33 15.68 -2.33
CA TYR A 95 8.98 15.24 -3.57
C TYR A 95 9.65 13.87 -3.42
N GLU A 96 10.13 13.55 -2.22
CA GLU A 96 10.86 12.32 -1.98
C GLU A 96 9.89 11.15 -1.84
N ILE A 97 10.02 10.18 -2.73
CA ILE A 97 9.28 8.92 -2.68
C ILE A 97 10.02 7.98 -1.74
N GLN A 98 9.34 7.54 -0.69
CA GLN A 98 9.89 6.55 0.24
C GLN A 98 10.07 5.21 -0.45
N SER A 99 11.17 4.51 -0.16
CA SER A 99 11.42 3.17 -0.64
C SER A 99 10.46 2.13 -0.03
N MET A 100 10.32 0.98 -0.69
CA MET A 100 9.52 -0.13 -0.18
C MET A 100 10.03 -0.64 1.18
N GLU A 101 11.35 -0.57 1.38
CA GLU A 101 12.04 -0.93 2.61
C GLU A 101 11.71 0.05 3.75
N GLU A 102 11.76 1.36 3.50
CA GLU A 102 11.41 2.38 4.50
C GLU A 102 9.94 2.32 4.92
N LEU A 103 9.06 2.00 3.97
CA LEU A 103 7.63 1.78 4.24
C LEU A 103 7.33 0.43 4.90
N HIS A 104 8.33 -0.44 5.06
CA HIS A 104 8.17 -1.78 5.60
C HIS A 104 7.13 -2.60 4.82
N LEU A 105 7.10 -2.45 3.50
CA LEU A 105 6.13 -3.18 2.67
C LEU A 105 6.34 -4.70 2.79
N PRO A 106 5.25 -5.49 2.81
CA PRO A 106 5.35 -6.94 2.87
C PRO A 106 6.20 -7.55 1.75
N GLU A 107 6.85 -8.67 2.05
CA GLU A 107 7.67 -9.40 1.07
C GLU A 107 6.89 -9.77 -0.20
N ALA A 108 5.57 -10.01 -0.09
CA ALA A 108 4.71 -10.29 -1.24
C ALA A 108 4.66 -9.13 -2.26
N CYS A 109 4.85 -7.87 -1.82
CA CYS A 109 4.85 -6.72 -2.72
C CYS A 109 6.01 -6.76 -3.72
N TYR A 110 7.16 -7.31 -3.33
CA TYR A 110 8.29 -7.52 -4.23
C TYR A 110 7.94 -8.57 -5.30
N ASP A 111 7.25 -9.65 -4.91
CA ASP A 111 6.75 -10.64 -5.86
C ASP A 111 5.65 -10.09 -6.78
N PHE A 112 4.93 -9.05 -6.35
CA PHE A 112 3.85 -8.42 -7.13
C PHE A 112 4.41 -7.56 -8.26
N ILE A 113 5.42 -6.73 -7.99
CA ILE A 113 6.04 -5.86 -8.98
C ILE A 113 6.88 -6.64 -10.01
N ASP A 114 7.31 -7.86 -9.67
CA ASP A 114 8.04 -8.75 -10.59
C ASP A 114 7.10 -9.58 -11.47
N ARG A 115 5.78 -9.44 -11.33
CA ARG A 115 4.83 -10.14 -12.21
C ARG A 115 4.84 -9.52 -13.60
N PRO A 116 4.88 -10.33 -14.67
CA PRO A 116 4.83 -9.81 -16.03
C PRO A 116 3.45 -9.23 -16.40
N ARG A 117 2.39 -9.63 -15.68
CA ARG A 117 1.01 -9.21 -15.91
C ARG A 117 0.11 -9.54 -14.74
N GLY A 118 -1.07 -8.92 -14.72
CA GLY A 118 -2.15 -9.19 -13.78
C GLY A 118 -2.56 -7.96 -12.99
N LEU A 119 -3.47 -8.12 -12.04
CA LEU A 119 -4.08 -7.04 -11.27
C LEU A 119 -3.59 -7.07 -9.81
N VAL A 120 -2.93 -6.00 -9.37
CA VAL A 120 -2.51 -5.78 -7.98
C VAL A 120 -3.37 -4.67 -7.38
N LEU A 121 -3.98 -4.94 -6.22
CA LEU A 121 -4.89 -4.00 -5.58
C LEU A 121 -4.31 -3.52 -4.26
N VAL A 122 -4.22 -2.20 -4.09
CA VAL A 122 -3.84 -1.56 -2.83
C VAL A 122 -5.07 -0.88 -2.26
N THR A 123 -5.53 -1.31 -1.08
CA THR A 123 -6.83 -0.92 -0.54
C THR A 123 -6.75 -0.38 0.88
N GLY A 124 -7.78 0.34 1.29
CA GLY A 124 -7.89 0.92 2.62
C GLY A 124 -8.60 2.28 2.59
N PRO A 125 -8.99 2.81 3.76
CA PRO A 125 -9.72 4.08 3.86
C PRO A 125 -8.92 5.26 3.30
N ALA A 126 -9.58 6.41 3.14
CA ALA A 126 -8.89 7.65 2.78
C ALA A 126 -7.79 7.95 3.82
N GLY A 127 -6.61 8.38 3.34
CA GLY A 127 -5.47 8.68 4.20
C GLY A 127 -4.78 7.47 4.84
N SER A 128 -5.01 6.25 4.33
CA SER A 128 -4.28 5.04 4.79
C SER A 128 -2.89 4.86 4.16
N GLY A 129 -2.47 5.76 3.27
CA GLY A 129 -1.15 5.73 2.61
C GLY A 129 -1.09 4.93 1.30
N LYS A 130 -2.23 4.65 0.65
CA LYS A 130 -2.28 3.86 -0.60
C LYS A 130 -1.39 4.43 -1.70
N SER A 131 -1.51 5.74 -1.97
CA SER A 131 -0.71 6.42 -2.97
C SER A 131 0.77 6.35 -2.64
N THR A 132 1.15 6.45 -1.36
CA THR A 132 2.54 6.32 -0.91
C THR A 132 3.08 4.91 -1.16
N THR A 133 2.30 3.87 -0.85
CA THR A 133 2.64 2.48 -1.16
C THR A 133 2.83 2.28 -2.66
N LEU A 134 1.89 2.76 -3.47
CA LEU A 134 1.94 2.61 -4.92
C LEU A 134 3.10 3.39 -5.54
N ALA A 135 3.36 4.61 -5.08
CA ALA A 135 4.53 5.39 -5.50
C ALA A 135 5.82 4.62 -5.22
N ALA A 136 5.97 4.02 -4.03
CA ALA A 136 7.16 3.20 -3.71
C ALA A 136 7.30 1.97 -4.64
N MET A 137 6.18 1.30 -4.95
CA MET A 137 6.18 0.14 -5.84
C MET A 137 6.50 0.54 -7.28
N ILE A 138 5.89 1.60 -7.80
CA ILE A 138 6.13 2.13 -9.14
C ILE A 138 7.57 2.67 -9.27
N ASP A 139 8.07 3.42 -8.29
CA ASP A 139 9.45 3.92 -8.29
C ASP A 139 10.47 2.77 -8.29
N ARG A 140 10.18 1.67 -7.59
CA ARG A 140 11.04 0.48 -7.64
C ARG A 140 11.06 -0.15 -9.03
N ILE A 141 9.89 -0.33 -9.67
CA ILE A 141 9.82 -0.81 -11.07
C ILE A 141 10.63 0.12 -11.96
N ASN A 142 10.41 1.43 -11.84
CA ASN A 142 11.08 2.46 -12.62
C ASN A 142 12.60 2.37 -12.58
N ARG A 143 13.17 2.12 -11.39
CA ARG A 143 14.62 2.04 -11.22
C ARG A 143 15.21 0.70 -11.68
N GLN A 144 14.41 -0.37 -11.71
CA GLN A 144 14.91 -1.74 -11.88
C GLN A 144 14.59 -2.36 -13.23
N GLN A 145 13.54 -1.93 -13.91
CA GLN A 145 13.02 -2.57 -15.12
C GLN A 145 12.93 -1.56 -16.29
N PRO A 146 13.34 -1.94 -17.52
CA PRO A 146 13.21 -1.09 -18.69
C PRO A 146 11.79 -1.25 -19.29
N GLN A 147 10.80 -0.67 -18.61
CA GLN A 147 9.39 -0.78 -18.95
C GLN A 147 8.78 0.57 -19.32
N HIS A 148 7.61 0.55 -19.95
CA HIS A 148 6.77 1.73 -20.09
C HIS A 148 5.65 1.71 -19.04
N ILE A 149 5.65 2.70 -18.15
CA ILE A 149 4.67 2.86 -17.08
C ILE A 149 3.75 4.01 -17.43
N VAL A 150 2.44 3.79 -17.38
CA VAL A 150 1.44 4.85 -17.52
C VAL A 150 0.58 4.93 -16.26
N THR A 151 0.49 6.11 -15.66
CA THR A 151 -0.40 6.36 -14.51
C THR A 151 -1.57 7.23 -14.93
N VAL A 152 -2.74 6.97 -14.36
CA VAL A 152 -3.92 7.82 -14.46
C VAL A 152 -4.37 8.14 -13.04
N GLU A 153 -4.40 9.41 -12.66
CA GLU A 153 -4.52 9.86 -11.27
C GLU A 153 -5.48 11.06 -11.13
N ASP A 154 -5.97 11.32 -9.90
CA ASP A 154 -6.93 12.38 -9.59
C ASP A 154 -6.71 12.95 -8.17
N PRO A 155 -5.85 13.97 -8.00
CA PRO A 155 -4.82 14.43 -8.93
C PRO A 155 -3.53 13.59 -8.82
N ILE A 156 -2.48 13.92 -9.59
CA ILE A 156 -1.15 13.31 -9.44
C ILE A 156 -0.55 13.71 -8.10
N GLU A 157 -0.37 12.73 -7.20
CA GLU A 157 0.21 12.98 -5.88
C GLU A 157 1.75 12.96 -5.93
N PHE A 158 2.35 11.88 -6.45
CA PHE A 158 3.80 11.73 -6.53
C PHE A 158 4.27 11.87 -7.97
N VAL A 159 5.27 12.71 -8.21
CA VAL A 159 5.89 12.83 -9.54
C VAL A 159 7.07 11.88 -9.63
N HIS A 160 7.04 11.03 -10.64
CA HIS A 160 8.12 10.11 -10.94
C HIS A 160 8.94 10.66 -12.10
N ALA A 161 10.22 10.94 -11.84
CA ALA A 161 11.17 11.19 -12.92
C ALA A 161 11.50 9.87 -13.63
N ASP A 162 11.74 9.94 -14.95
CA ASP A 162 12.24 8.80 -15.72
C ASP A 162 13.56 8.29 -15.12
N ALA A 163 13.70 6.96 -15.04
CA ALA A 163 14.93 6.31 -14.63
C ALA A 163 15.33 5.21 -15.63
N LYS A 164 15.11 3.95 -15.28
CA LYS A 164 15.31 2.83 -16.22
C LYS A 164 14.05 2.59 -17.05
N ALA A 165 12.88 2.86 -16.47
CA ALA A 165 11.60 2.88 -17.17
C ALA A 165 11.31 4.28 -17.73
N LEU A 166 10.43 4.32 -18.73
CA LEU A 166 9.73 5.51 -19.18
C LEU A 166 8.42 5.65 -18.39
N ILE A 167 8.13 6.83 -17.85
CA ILE A 167 6.90 7.08 -17.11
C ILE A 167 6.10 8.22 -17.73
N ASN A 168 4.83 7.94 -18.03
CA ASN A 168 3.86 8.96 -18.41
C ASN A 168 2.75 9.03 -17.36
N GLN A 169 2.65 10.14 -16.65
CA GLN A 169 1.58 10.37 -15.68
C GLN A 169 0.49 11.25 -16.29
N ARG A 170 -0.77 10.90 -16.07
CA ARG A 170 -1.94 11.61 -16.62
C ARG A 170 -2.90 11.97 -15.51
N GLU A 171 -3.16 13.26 -15.34
CA GLU A 171 -4.11 13.78 -14.36
C GLU A 171 -5.51 13.92 -14.96
N LEU A 172 -6.54 13.53 -14.20
CA LEU A 172 -7.93 13.78 -14.57
C LEU A 172 -8.20 15.28 -14.67
N ASP A 173 -9.05 15.64 -15.65
CA ASP A 173 -9.48 17.02 -15.93
C ASP A 173 -8.35 17.98 -16.34
N VAL A 174 -7.13 17.44 -16.54
CA VAL A 174 -5.97 18.15 -17.09
C VAL A 174 -5.46 17.43 -18.35
N ASP A 175 -5.12 16.14 -18.25
CA ASP A 175 -4.54 15.34 -19.35
C ASP A 175 -5.54 14.34 -19.96
N THR A 176 -6.67 14.11 -19.28
CA THR A 176 -7.74 13.21 -19.72
C THR A 176 -9.05 13.51 -19.01
N ASN A 177 -10.18 13.26 -19.68
CA ASN A 177 -11.51 13.60 -19.15
C ASN A 177 -12.07 12.60 -18.13
N SER A 178 -11.56 11.36 -18.10
CA SER A 178 -11.99 10.33 -17.15
C SER A 178 -11.01 9.16 -17.10
N PHE A 179 -11.09 8.36 -16.02
CA PHE A 179 -10.31 7.13 -15.88
C PHE A 179 -10.60 6.14 -17.01
N ALA A 180 -11.89 5.91 -17.31
CA ALA A 180 -12.29 5.02 -18.39
C ALA A 180 -11.78 5.47 -19.76
N ASN A 181 -11.88 6.77 -20.06
CA ASN A 181 -11.35 7.34 -21.30
C ASN A 181 -9.83 7.15 -21.38
N ALA A 182 -9.11 7.43 -20.29
CA ALA A 182 -7.67 7.24 -20.23
C ALA A 182 -7.29 5.77 -20.48
N LEU A 183 -7.91 4.84 -19.76
CA LEU A 183 -7.63 3.40 -19.85
C LEU A 183 -7.93 2.85 -21.24
N LYS A 184 -9.00 3.30 -21.89
CA LYS A 184 -9.34 2.91 -23.26
C LYS A 184 -8.22 3.22 -24.25
N TYR A 185 -7.54 4.36 -24.09
CA TYR A 185 -6.45 4.77 -24.99
C TYR A 185 -5.08 4.27 -24.53
N VAL A 186 -4.87 4.07 -23.23
CA VAL A 186 -3.63 3.52 -22.66
C VAL A 186 -3.27 2.19 -23.30
N LEU A 187 -4.23 1.32 -23.59
CA LEU A 187 -3.99 0.04 -24.27
C LEU A 187 -3.39 0.17 -25.69
N ARG A 188 -3.33 1.38 -26.26
CA ARG A 188 -2.71 1.67 -27.57
C ARG A 188 -1.44 2.52 -27.44
N GLN A 189 -0.99 2.77 -26.22
CA GLN A 189 0.21 3.55 -25.92
C GLN A 189 1.42 2.65 -25.63
N ASP A 190 1.32 1.35 -25.92
CA ASP A 190 2.36 0.35 -25.64
C ASP A 190 2.84 0.34 -24.16
N PRO A 191 1.95 0.33 -23.16
CA PRO A 191 2.36 0.25 -21.75
C PRO A 191 2.73 -1.19 -21.38
N ASP A 192 3.65 -1.34 -20.43
CA ASP A 192 3.88 -2.60 -19.72
C ASP A 192 3.14 -2.60 -18.36
N VAL A 193 3.16 -1.45 -17.69
CA VAL A 193 2.60 -1.23 -16.36
C VAL A 193 1.59 -0.09 -16.39
N ILE A 194 0.42 -0.31 -15.79
CA ILE A 194 -0.65 0.69 -15.73
C ILE A 194 -1.03 0.92 -14.27
N LEU A 195 -1.00 2.17 -13.81
CA LEU A 195 -1.56 2.55 -12.51
C LEU A 195 -2.88 3.29 -12.71
N VAL A 196 -3.94 2.77 -12.09
CA VAL A 196 -5.25 3.41 -11.99
C VAL A 196 -5.44 3.95 -10.58
N GLY A 197 -5.41 5.27 -10.44
CA GLY A 197 -5.45 5.97 -9.16
C GLY A 197 -6.59 5.51 -8.27
N GLU A 198 -7.80 5.36 -8.82
CA GLU A 198 -8.93 4.75 -8.13
C GLU A 198 -9.91 4.06 -9.08
N MET A 199 -10.47 2.93 -8.64
CA MET A 199 -11.48 2.19 -9.39
C MET A 199 -12.86 2.32 -8.75
N ARG A 200 -13.53 3.46 -9.00
CA ARG A 200 -14.85 3.78 -8.43
C ARG A 200 -16.02 3.17 -9.19
N ASP A 201 -15.98 3.32 -10.51
CA ASP A 201 -17.09 2.99 -11.40
C ASP A 201 -16.88 1.67 -12.15
N LEU A 202 -17.97 1.14 -12.68
CA LEU A 202 -18.03 -0.13 -13.40
C LEU A 202 -17.09 -0.13 -14.61
N GLU A 203 -17.07 0.96 -15.37
CA GLU A 203 -16.32 1.03 -16.63
C GLU A 203 -14.80 0.98 -16.37
N THR A 204 -14.33 1.75 -15.39
CA THR A 204 -12.94 1.77 -14.93
C THR A 204 -12.51 0.38 -14.42
N ILE A 205 -13.32 -0.25 -13.57
CA ILE A 205 -13.03 -1.61 -13.05
C ILE A 205 -12.94 -2.62 -14.21
N HIS A 206 -13.90 -2.57 -15.14
CA HIS A 206 -13.93 -3.48 -16.28
C HIS A 206 -12.70 -3.32 -17.18
N LEU A 207 -12.31 -2.08 -17.48
CA LEU A 207 -11.12 -1.79 -18.28
C LEU A 207 -9.83 -2.20 -17.58
N ALA A 208 -9.72 -2.02 -16.26
CA ALA A 208 -8.55 -2.47 -15.49
C ALA A 208 -8.41 -4.01 -15.52
N ILE A 209 -9.51 -4.75 -15.36
CA ILE A 209 -9.51 -6.21 -15.49
C ILE A 209 -9.11 -6.63 -16.91
N THR A 210 -9.64 -5.95 -17.92
CA THR A 210 -9.33 -6.22 -19.34
C THR A 210 -7.86 -5.93 -19.66
N ALA A 211 -7.31 -4.84 -19.13
CA ALA A 211 -5.89 -4.50 -19.26
C ALA A 211 -4.99 -5.60 -18.65
N ALA A 212 -5.35 -6.07 -17.45
CA ALA A 212 -4.65 -7.18 -16.81
C ALA A 212 -4.75 -8.49 -17.62
N GLU A 213 -5.91 -8.77 -18.20
CA GLU A 213 -6.14 -9.94 -19.07
C GLU A 213 -5.32 -9.90 -20.36
N THR A 214 -5.15 -8.71 -20.94
CA THR A 214 -4.43 -8.48 -22.20
C THR A 214 -2.92 -8.43 -22.04
N GLY A 215 -2.39 -8.69 -20.85
CA GLY A 215 -0.96 -8.90 -20.63
C GLY A 215 -0.24 -7.78 -19.91
N HIS A 216 -0.95 -6.79 -19.35
CA HIS A 216 -0.37 -5.68 -18.61
C HIS A 216 -0.30 -5.98 -17.11
N LEU A 217 0.66 -5.40 -16.41
CA LEU A 217 0.64 -5.33 -14.96
C LEU A 217 -0.14 -4.09 -14.53
N VAL A 218 -1.30 -4.28 -13.91
CA VAL A 218 -2.22 -3.21 -13.53
C VAL A 218 -2.23 -3.06 -12.02
N PHE A 219 -1.97 -1.84 -11.55
CA PHE A 219 -2.17 -1.42 -10.17
C PHE A 219 -3.47 -0.62 -10.06
N GLY A 220 -4.25 -0.88 -9.01
CA GLY A 220 -5.47 -0.12 -8.75
C GLY A 220 -5.72 0.08 -7.27
N THR A 221 -6.48 1.12 -6.92
CA THR A 221 -6.95 1.31 -5.54
C THR A 221 -8.46 1.19 -5.39
N LEU A 222 -8.86 0.73 -4.20
CA LEU A 222 -10.22 0.76 -3.69
C LEU A 222 -10.22 1.21 -2.22
N HIS A 223 -11.39 1.63 -1.72
CA HIS A 223 -11.58 2.05 -0.34
C HIS A 223 -12.04 0.94 0.63
N THR A 224 -12.01 -0.31 0.19
CA THR A 224 -12.32 -1.50 1.00
C THR A 224 -11.26 -1.71 2.08
N VAL A 225 -11.65 -2.30 3.22
CA VAL A 225 -10.76 -2.42 4.39
C VAL A 225 -10.03 -3.76 4.48
N ASP A 226 -10.45 -4.76 3.71
CA ASP A 226 -9.84 -6.09 3.70
C ASP A 226 -9.92 -6.76 2.32
N ALA A 227 -9.22 -7.88 2.16
CA ALA A 227 -9.12 -8.57 0.88
C ALA A 227 -10.44 -9.20 0.42
N ILE A 228 -11.30 -9.64 1.35
CA ILE A 228 -12.59 -10.26 1.05
C ILE A 228 -13.53 -9.21 0.44
N GLN A 229 -13.72 -8.11 1.15
CA GLN A 229 -14.53 -6.98 0.69
C GLN A 229 -14.01 -6.40 -0.62
N THR A 230 -12.69 -6.42 -0.85
CA THR A 230 -12.10 -5.96 -2.11
C THR A 230 -12.58 -6.81 -3.29
N VAL A 231 -12.53 -8.14 -3.16
CA VAL A 231 -12.99 -9.05 -4.21
C VAL A 231 -14.50 -8.88 -4.44
N ASP A 232 -15.28 -8.87 -3.35
CA ASP A 232 -16.73 -8.76 -3.43
C ASP A 232 -17.14 -7.40 -4.05
N ARG A 233 -16.51 -6.29 -3.64
CA ARG A 233 -16.78 -4.95 -4.18
C ARG A 233 -16.53 -4.86 -5.68
N ILE A 234 -15.46 -5.46 -6.19
CA ILE A 234 -15.18 -5.47 -7.63
C ILE A 234 -16.29 -6.19 -8.40
N VAL A 235 -16.87 -7.25 -7.84
CA VAL A 235 -17.92 -8.02 -8.50
C VAL A 235 -19.28 -7.33 -8.37
N ASP A 236 -19.60 -6.80 -7.19
CA ASP A 236 -20.92 -6.30 -6.84
C ASP A 236 -21.33 -5.00 -7.56
N VAL A 237 -20.37 -4.26 -8.12
CA VAL A 237 -20.69 -3.10 -8.98
C VAL A 237 -21.32 -3.51 -10.31
N PHE A 238 -21.14 -4.77 -10.74
CA PHE A 238 -21.68 -5.27 -11.99
C PHE A 238 -23.10 -5.81 -11.83
N PRO A 239 -23.95 -5.68 -12.88
CA PRO A 239 -25.25 -6.35 -12.93
C PRO A 239 -25.13 -7.86 -12.70
N THR A 240 -26.10 -8.45 -12.00
CA THR A 240 -26.06 -9.86 -11.56
C THR A 240 -25.75 -10.85 -12.68
N PHE A 241 -26.21 -10.59 -13.91
CA PHE A 241 -25.98 -11.46 -15.05
C PHE A 241 -24.51 -11.46 -15.55
N GLN A 242 -23.73 -10.43 -15.23
CA GLN A 242 -22.30 -10.32 -15.59
C GLN A 242 -21.37 -10.77 -14.47
N GLN A 243 -21.84 -10.79 -13.22
CA GLN A 243 -20.99 -11.05 -12.04
C GLN A 243 -20.20 -12.36 -12.13
N GLN A 244 -20.78 -13.43 -12.68
CA GLN A 244 -20.05 -14.70 -12.82
C GLN A 244 -18.89 -14.57 -13.82
N GLN A 245 -19.08 -13.87 -14.94
CA GLN A 245 -18.01 -13.60 -15.89
C GLN A 245 -16.90 -12.77 -15.25
N ILE A 246 -17.26 -11.72 -14.49
CA ILE A 246 -16.29 -10.89 -13.77
C ILE A 246 -15.52 -11.69 -12.73
N ARG A 247 -16.18 -12.58 -11.97
CA ARG A 247 -15.49 -13.50 -11.05
C ARG A 247 -14.49 -14.40 -11.77
N MET A 248 -14.86 -14.93 -12.93
CA MET A 248 -13.95 -15.74 -13.74
C MET A 248 -12.71 -14.94 -14.15
N GLN A 249 -12.89 -13.75 -14.74
CA GLN A 249 -11.79 -12.89 -15.17
C GLN A 249 -10.92 -12.46 -14.00
N LEU A 250 -11.52 -11.98 -12.91
CA LEU A 250 -10.80 -11.59 -11.69
C LEU A 250 -10.01 -12.77 -11.12
N SER A 251 -10.58 -13.98 -11.10
CA SER A 251 -9.87 -15.18 -10.61
C SER A 251 -8.61 -15.51 -11.41
N VAL A 252 -8.56 -15.16 -12.70
CA VAL A 252 -7.40 -15.43 -13.57
C VAL A 252 -6.40 -14.28 -13.49
N ASN A 253 -6.88 -13.04 -13.38
CA ASN A 253 -6.02 -11.86 -13.52
C ASN A 253 -5.51 -11.31 -12.17
N LEU A 254 -6.19 -11.55 -11.04
CA LEU A 254 -5.74 -11.08 -9.75
C LEU A 254 -4.35 -11.64 -9.39
N VAL A 255 -3.43 -10.79 -8.98
CA VAL A 255 -2.09 -11.14 -8.46
C VAL A 255 -2.13 -11.17 -6.93
N GLY A 256 -2.71 -10.14 -6.34
CA GLY A 256 -2.83 -10.01 -4.89
C GLY A 256 -3.56 -8.75 -4.47
N VAL A 257 -3.92 -8.71 -3.18
CA VAL A 257 -4.53 -7.56 -2.52
C VAL A 257 -3.71 -7.21 -1.30
N LEU A 258 -3.36 -5.93 -1.17
CA LEU A 258 -2.71 -5.34 -0.01
C LEU A 258 -3.66 -4.34 0.62
N SER A 259 -4.30 -4.72 1.74
CA SER A 259 -5.16 -3.81 2.50
C SER A 259 -4.35 -3.15 3.61
N GLN A 260 -4.42 -1.82 3.75
CA GLN A 260 -3.57 -1.09 4.69
C GLN A 260 -4.34 -0.12 5.59
N THR A 261 -3.84 0.04 6.81
CA THR A 261 -4.28 1.04 7.79
C THR A 261 -3.08 1.68 8.46
N LEU A 262 -3.18 2.94 8.87
CA LEU A 262 -2.12 3.65 9.59
C LEU A 262 -2.38 3.64 11.10
N VAL A 263 -1.33 3.31 11.86
CA VAL A 263 -1.37 3.28 13.32
C VAL A 263 -0.32 4.24 13.88
N LYS A 264 -0.61 4.91 15.00
CA LYS A 264 0.34 5.81 15.65
C LYS A 264 1.54 5.02 16.16
N ARG A 265 2.75 5.55 15.92
CA ARG A 265 3.99 4.97 16.42
C ARG A 265 4.12 5.17 17.93
N SER A 266 4.79 4.24 18.61
CA SER A 266 5.05 4.30 20.05
C SER A 266 5.96 5.47 20.45
N ASP A 267 6.86 5.88 19.55
CA ASP A 267 7.80 7.00 19.66
C ASP A 267 7.16 8.39 19.41
N ASN A 268 5.86 8.44 19.08
CA ASN A 268 5.12 9.64 18.69
C ASN A 268 5.67 10.38 17.46
N ARG A 269 6.58 9.78 16.68
CA ARG A 269 7.15 10.39 15.46
C ARG A 269 6.32 10.04 14.22
N GLY A 270 5.00 10.18 14.33
CA GLY A 270 4.07 9.94 13.23
C GLY A 270 3.38 8.57 13.26
N ARG A 271 3.22 7.97 12.08
CA ARG A 271 2.41 6.77 11.86
C ARG A 271 3.19 5.69 11.11
N ILE A 272 2.78 4.43 11.27
CA ILE A 272 3.29 3.28 10.55
C ILE A 272 2.12 2.49 9.97
N ALA A 273 2.31 1.90 8.79
CA ALA A 273 1.28 1.08 8.16
C ALA A 273 1.26 -0.33 8.73
N ALA A 274 0.06 -0.86 8.94
CA ALA A 274 -0.20 -2.29 9.15
C ALA A 274 -0.94 -2.82 7.93
N PHE A 275 -0.61 -4.05 7.54
CA PHE A 275 -1.06 -4.64 6.27
C PHE A 275 -1.82 -5.95 6.49
N GLU A 276 -2.85 -6.18 5.69
CA GLU A 276 -3.35 -7.51 5.35
C GLU A 276 -2.91 -7.82 3.93
N THR A 277 -2.32 -9.00 3.72
CA THR A 277 -1.77 -9.40 2.43
C THR A 277 -2.41 -10.69 1.94
N LEU A 278 -3.10 -10.61 0.79
CA LEU A 278 -3.62 -11.75 0.05
C LEU A 278 -2.78 -11.96 -1.22
N VAL A 279 -2.32 -13.20 -1.44
CA VAL A 279 -1.70 -13.62 -2.70
C VAL A 279 -2.65 -14.55 -3.45
N ALA A 280 -2.89 -14.29 -4.74
CA ALA A 280 -3.83 -15.05 -5.56
C ALA A 280 -3.24 -16.41 -5.99
N THR A 281 -3.19 -17.34 -5.03
CA THR A 281 -2.83 -18.75 -5.25
C THR A 281 -3.93 -19.51 -5.99
N SER A 282 -3.64 -20.70 -6.54
CA SER A 282 -4.65 -21.55 -7.19
C SER A 282 -5.89 -21.81 -6.32
N ALA A 283 -5.69 -21.96 -4.99
CA ALA A 283 -6.79 -22.13 -4.04
C ALA A 283 -7.65 -20.86 -3.93
N VAL A 284 -7.03 -19.69 -3.75
CA VAL A 284 -7.73 -18.39 -3.68
C VAL A 284 -8.50 -18.13 -4.98
N ARG A 285 -7.87 -18.35 -6.13
CA ARG A 285 -8.52 -18.19 -7.44
C ARG A 285 -9.76 -19.08 -7.57
N ASN A 286 -9.68 -20.32 -7.08
CA ASN A 286 -10.84 -21.21 -7.06
C ASN A 286 -11.96 -20.68 -6.15
N LEU A 287 -11.64 -20.15 -4.97
CA LEU A 287 -12.63 -19.54 -4.08
C LEU A 287 -13.32 -18.32 -4.72
N VAL A 288 -12.58 -17.48 -5.43
CA VAL A 288 -13.15 -16.34 -6.18
C VAL A 288 -14.10 -16.86 -7.27
N ARG A 289 -13.69 -17.88 -8.02
CA ARG A 289 -14.47 -18.47 -9.12
C ARG A 289 -15.81 -19.06 -8.66
N GLU A 290 -15.76 -19.79 -7.55
CA GLU A 290 -16.87 -20.55 -6.98
C GLU A 290 -17.77 -19.70 -6.06
N ASN A 291 -17.53 -18.39 -5.98
CA ASN A 291 -18.24 -17.47 -5.08
C ASN A 291 -18.17 -17.89 -3.60
N LYS A 292 -16.97 -18.30 -3.15
CA LYS A 292 -16.67 -18.72 -1.78
C LYS A 292 -15.66 -17.79 -1.11
N THR A 293 -15.78 -16.49 -1.38
CA THR A 293 -14.86 -15.43 -0.92
C THR A 293 -14.76 -15.35 0.60
N TYR A 294 -15.82 -15.71 1.33
CA TYR A 294 -15.83 -15.82 2.79
C TYR A 294 -14.76 -16.78 3.36
N GLN A 295 -14.27 -17.75 2.58
CA GLN A 295 -13.21 -18.68 3.02
C GLN A 295 -11.79 -18.11 2.83
N ILE A 296 -11.63 -16.98 2.13
CA ILE A 296 -10.31 -16.38 1.87
C ILE A 296 -9.62 -15.98 3.17
N GLY A 297 -10.36 -15.56 4.20
CA GLY A 297 -9.79 -15.22 5.51
C GLY A 297 -8.95 -16.35 6.12
N SER A 298 -9.46 -17.58 6.05
CA SER A 298 -8.72 -18.77 6.53
C SER A 298 -7.48 -19.08 5.67
N MET A 299 -7.55 -18.79 4.36
CA MET A 299 -6.39 -18.93 3.47
C MET A 299 -5.29 -17.92 3.79
N ILE A 300 -5.65 -16.68 4.11
CA ILE A 300 -4.70 -15.65 4.54
C ILE A 300 -4.06 -16.06 5.88
N GLN A 301 -4.88 -16.46 6.86
CA GLN A 301 -4.42 -16.83 8.20
C GLN A 301 -3.40 -17.98 8.20
N THR A 302 -3.57 -18.95 7.30
CA THR A 302 -2.70 -20.14 7.17
C THR A 302 -1.65 -20.01 6.05
N GLY A 303 -1.67 -18.89 5.32
CA GLY A 303 -0.95 -18.65 4.07
C GLY A 303 0.46 -18.08 4.22
N ALA A 304 1.08 -18.17 5.40
CA ALA A 304 2.37 -17.55 5.69
C ALA A 304 3.49 -17.99 4.72
N ARG A 305 3.46 -19.25 4.24
CA ARG A 305 4.41 -19.77 3.23
C ARG A 305 4.30 -19.06 1.88
N GLN A 306 3.14 -18.48 1.58
CA GLN A 306 2.90 -17.66 0.40
C GLN A 306 2.97 -16.18 0.73
N LYS A 307 3.66 -15.81 1.82
CA LYS A 307 3.86 -14.43 2.29
C LYS A 307 2.55 -13.70 2.66
N MET A 308 1.45 -14.44 2.83
CA MET A 308 0.18 -13.90 3.31
C MET A 308 0.19 -13.72 4.82
N HIS A 309 -0.55 -12.72 5.29
CA HIS A 309 -0.81 -12.51 6.70
C HIS A 309 -2.04 -11.64 6.89
N THR A 310 -2.75 -11.85 8.00
CA THR A 310 -3.92 -11.03 8.37
C THR A 310 -3.49 -9.68 8.92
N LEU A 311 -4.41 -8.72 8.94
CA LEU A 311 -4.18 -7.43 9.59
C LEU A 311 -3.76 -7.59 11.06
N ASP A 312 -4.43 -8.48 11.79
CA ASP A 312 -4.18 -8.71 13.22
C ASP A 312 -2.79 -9.31 13.47
N GLN A 313 -2.31 -10.19 12.57
CA GLN A 313 -0.94 -10.70 12.59
C GLN A 313 0.09 -9.58 12.33
N SER A 314 -0.19 -8.66 11.40
CA SER A 314 0.66 -7.49 11.17
C SER A 314 0.70 -6.58 12.39
N LEU A 315 -0.45 -6.27 12.99
CA LEU A 315 -0.54 -5.42 14.18
C LEU A 315 0.19 -6.04 15.38
N ALA A 316 0.01 -7.35 15.61
CA ALA A 316 0.70 -8.06 16.69
C ALA A 316 2.23 -8.01 16.51
N ARG A 317 2.73 -8.16 15.27
CA ARG A 317 4.17 -8.03 14.95
C ARG A 317 4.70 -6.62 15.24
N LEU A 318 3.95 -5.58 14.89
CA LEU A 318 4.34 -4.19 15.17
C LEU A 318 4.41 -3.90 16.68
N VAL A 319 3.53 -4.51 17.49
CA VAL A 319 3.58 -4.42 18.95
C VAL A 319 4.77 -5.20 19.50
N GLU A 320 5.03 -6.40 19.00
CA GLU A 320 6.20 -7.23 19.38
C GLU A 320 7.52 -6.51 19.11
N GLN A 321 7.63 -5.80 17.99
CA GLN A 321 8.79 -4.98 17.63
C GLN A 321 8.88 -3.66 18.42
N GLY A 322 7.91 -3.35 19.27
CA GLY A 322 7.87 -2.11 20.04
C GLY A 322 7.57 -0.86 19.21
N LEU A 323 7.17 -0.99 17.94
CA LEU A 323 6.89 0.12 17.03
C LEU A 323 5.53 0.78 17.30
N VAL A 324 4.59 0.02 17.87
CA VAL A 324 3.22 0.47 18.15
C VAL A 324 2.81 0.04 19.56
N ARG A 325 2.04 0.90 20.25
CA ARG A 325 1.50 0.58 21.58
C ARG A 325 0.33 -0.40 21.46
N HIS A 326 0.20 -1.32 22.43
CA HIS A 326 -0.86 -2.32 22.46
C HIS A 326 -2.26 -1.73 22.27
N GLY A 327 -2.62 -0.68 23.02
CA GLY A 327 -3.95 -0.06 22.95
C GLY A 327 -4.27 0.53 21.58
N GLU A 328 -3.29 1.18 20.94
CA GLU A 328 -3.42 1.74 19.60
C GLU A 328 -3.63 0.64 18.55
N ALA A 329 -2.79 -0.40 18.57
CA ALA A 329 -2.92 -1.54 17.67
C ALA A 329 -4.27 -2.26 17.84
N ARG A 330 -4.68 -2.51 19.09
CA ARG A 330 -5.95 -3.17 19.41
C ARG A 330 -7.16 -2.41 18.89
N SER A 331 -7.13 -1.07 18.92
CA SER A 331 -8.21 -0.22 18.40
C SER A 331 -8.38 -0.32 16.87
N ARG A 332 -7.37 -0.82 16.17
CA ARG A 332 -7.33 -1.00 14.72
C ARG A 332 -7.44 -2.46 14.28
N ALA A 333 -7.47 -3.40 15.22
CA ALA A 333 -7.60 -4.82 14.95
C ALA A 333 -8.98 -5.15 14.36
N LYS A 334 -9.01 -6.10 13.45
CA LYS A 334 -10.23 -6.66 12.87
C LYS A 334 -10.95 -7.52 13.90
N ASP A 335 -10.21 -8.40 14.57
CA ASP A 335 -10.67 -9.14 15.74
C ASP A 335 -9.76 -8.82 16.95
N PRO A 336 -10.20 -7.94 17.86
CA PRO A 336 -9.42 -7.61 19.05
C PRO A 336 -9.08 -8.82 19.94
N GLY A 337 -9.93 -9.86 19.96
CA GLY A 337 -9.69 -11.06 20.76
C GLY A 337 -8.58 -11.93 20.18
N GLU A 338 -8.59 -12.17 18.86
CA GLU A 338 -7.49 -12.88 18.20
C GLU A 338 -6.19 -12.07 18.23
N PHE A 339 -6.27 -10.74 18.07
CA PHE A 339 -5.11 -9.86 18.24
C PHE A 339 -4.48 -10.00 19.63
N ASP A 340 -5.27 -9.93 20.71
CA ASP A 340 -4.78 -10.07 22.08
C ASP A 340 -4.11 -11.46 22.27
N ARG A 341 -4.69 -12.52 21.69
CA ARG A 341 -4.11 -13.86 21.69
C ARG A 341 -2.76 -13.92 20.96
N LEU A 342 -2.66 -13.31 19.78
CA LEU A 342 -1.43 -13.27 18.98
C LEU A 342 -0.30 -12.54 19.71
N VAL A 343 -0.61 -11.41 20.37
CA VAL A 343 0.38 -10.67 21.18
C VAL A 343 0.85 -11.52 22.37
N ALA A 344 -0.06 -12.18 23.09
CA ALA A 344 0.30 -13.04 24.21
C ALA A 344 1.19 -14.22 23.79
N LEU A 345 0.91 -14.83 22.63
CA LEU A 345 1.73 -15.91 22.06
C LEU A 345 3.15 -15.44 21.70
N ALA A 346 3.30 -14.23 21.16
CA ALA A 346 4.60 -13.64 20.86
C ALA A 346 5.42 -13.37 22.13
N GLN A 347 4.79 -12.80 23.16
CA GLN A 347 5.43 -12.54 24.45
C GLN A 347 5.86 -13.84 25.18
N GLY A 348 5.03 -14.89 25.13
CA GLY A 348 5.35 -16.19 25.70
C GLY A 348 6.55 -16.87 25.04
N LYS A 349 6.71 -16.72 23.72
CA LYS A 349 7.90 -17.19 22.98
C LYS A 349 9.16 -16.41 23.35
N SER A 350 9.05 -15.10 23.55
CA SER A 350 10.16 -14.24 23.97
C SER A 350 10.67 -14.59 25.38
N ALA A 351 9.77 -14.92 26.31
CA ALA A 351 10.14 -15.39 27.65
C ALA A 351 10.90 -16.74 27.62
N HIS A 352 10.39 -17.72 26.87
CA HIS A 352 11.05 -19.03 26.73
C HIS A 352 12.40 -18.97 25.99
N SER A 353 12.60 -17.99 25.11
CA SER A 353 13.90 -17.77 24.43
C SER A 353 14.95 -17.17 25.36
N LYS A 354 14.56 -16.30 26.31
CA LYS A 354 15.48 -15.71 27.29
C LYS A 354 15.92 -16.72 28.35
N ASP A 355 15.02 -17.61 28.77
CA ASP A 355 15.35 -18.67 29.74
C ASP A 355 16.32 -19.73 29.16
N LYS A 356 16.23 -20.04 27.86
CA LYS A 356 17.19 -20.94 27.19
C LYS A 356 18.58 -20.32 26.98
N ALA A 357 18.65 -19.00 26.79
CA ALA A 357 19.93 -18.30 26.69
C ALA A 357 20.68 -18.25 28.04
N HIS A 358 19.97 -18.26 29.17
CA HIS A 358 20.56 -18.32 30.51
C HIS A 358 20.94 -19.74 30.98
N HIS A 359 20.61 -20.80 30.24
CA HIS A 359 20.92 -22.19 30.60
C HIS A 359 21.96 -22.88 29.69
N SER A 360 22.60 -22.13 28.77
CA SER A 360 23.63 -22.66 27.86
C SER A 360 25.03 -22.03 28.07
N GLY A 361 25.24 -21.34 29.18
CA GLY A 361 26.53 -20.75 29.54
C GLY A 361 27.13 -21.37 30.80
N ASP A 362 27.40 -22.67 30.80
CA ASP A 362 28.43 -23.26 31.67
C ASP A 362 28.80 -24.69 31.19
N SER A 363 29.78 -24.80 30.28
CA SER A 363 30.66 -25.98 30.10
C SER A 363 31.55 -25.86 28.85
N SER A 364 32.76 -25.38 29.06
CA SER A 364 33.96 -25.46 28.18
C SER A 364 35.04 -24.58 28.83
N ASP A 365 36.28 -24.95 29.13
CA ASP A 365 37.15 -26.05 28.72
C ASP A 365 38.28 -26.18 29.76
N ASP A 366 38.70 -27.41 30.07
CA ASP A 366 39.99 -27.71 30.71
C ASP A 366 40.74 -28.64 29.75
N ASP A 367 41.72 -28.11 29.03
CA ASP A 367 42.58 -28.84 28.10
C ASP A 367 44.05 -28.49 28.39
N GLY A 368 44.82 -29.51 28.79
CA GLY A 368 46.22 -29.36 29.18
C GLY A 368 46.97 -30.69 29.31
N ASP A 369 47.29 -31.27 28.15
CA ASP A 369 48.57 -31.93 27.82
C ASP A 369 48.95 -33.28 28.50
N THR A 370 49.12 -34.36 27.70
CA THR A 370 50.41 -35.08 27.52
C THR A 370 50.30 -36.42 26.76
N GLN A 371 51.09 -36.50 25.67
CA GLN A 371 51.95 -37.60 25.18
C GLN A 371 51.46 -39.06 24.96
N ASP A 372 51.43 -39.42 23.67
CA ASP A 372 52.15 -40.52 22.97
C ASP A 372 52.35 -41.90 23.65
N LYS A 373 51.79 -42.96 23.03
CA LYS A 373 52.50 -44.23 22.70
C LYS A 373 51.65 -45.24 21.90
N SER A 374 52.12 -45.53 20.68
CA SER A 374 52.21 -46.83 19.97
C SER A 374 51.29 -48.02 20.32
N LYS A 375 50.60 -48.60 19.31
CA LYS A 375 50.84 -49.96 18.71
C LYS A 375 49.63 -50.53 17.91
N ALA A 376 49.84 -50.66 16.60
CA ALA A 376 49.64 -51.81 15.70
C ALA A 376 48.40 -52.76 15.70
N LYS A 377 47.99 -53.08 14.43
CA LYS A 377 47.21 -54.23 13.88
C LYS A 377 45.68 -54.15 14.02
N GLY A 378 44.83 -54.39 13.01
CA GLY A 378 45.00 -54.77 11.61
C GLY A 378 43.64 -55.12 10.95
N VAL A 379 43.57 -54.96 9.61
CA VAL A 379 42.80 -55.76 8.60
C VAL A 379 41.25 -55.67 8.49
N ARG A 380 40.85 -55.06 7.35
CA ARG A 380 39.78 -55.34 6.34
C ARG A 380 38.33 -55.67 6.74
N GLY A 381 37.41 -54.98 6.04
CA GLY A 381 36.13 -55.56 5.55
C GLY A 381 35.00 -54.54 5.31
N GLN A 382 34.87 -54.01 4.07
CA GLN A 382 33.60 -53.49 3.54
C GLN A 382 32.92 -54.59 2.68
N PRO A 383 31.72 -54.38 2.10
CA PRO A 383 30.41 -54.16 2.74
C PRO A 383 29.39 -55.20 2.21
N PHE A 384 28.23 -55.40 2.86
CA PHE A 384 27.15 -56.19 2.25
C PHE A 384 25.78 -55.53 2.44
N ARG A 385 25.18 -55.14 1.29
CA ARG A 385 23.73 -55.04 1.07
C ARG A 385 23.21 -56.43 0.68
N PRO A 386 21.91 -56.70 0.85
CA PRO A 386 21.16 -57.25 -0.27
C PRO A 386 19.84 -56.53 -0.52
N ALA A 387 19.36 -56.71 -1.75
CA ALA A 387 18.18 -56.10 -2.36
C ALA A 387 17.07 -57.13 -2.61
N PHE A 388 15.88 -56.60 -2.93
CA PHE A 388 14.72 -57.18 -3.62
C PHE A 388 13.72 -58.05 -2.84
N LYS A 389 12.43 -57.65 -2.89
CA LYS A 389 11.44 -58.24 -3.82
C LYS A 389 10.20 -57.36 -4.01
N LYS A 390 9.72 -57.34 -5.27
CA LYS A 390 8.40 -56.88 -5.75
C LYS A 390 7.32 -57.90 -5.36
N GLU A 391 6.08 -57.45 -5.21
CA GLU A 391 4.92 -58.18 -5.73
C GLU A 391 3.76 -57.21 -6.01
N SER A 392 3.09 -57.46 -7.13
CA SER A 392 1.96 -56.72 -7.69
C SER A 392 0.66 -57.43 -7.30
N TYR A 393 -0.41 -56.67 -7.07
CA TYR A 393 -1.77 -56.92 -7.57
C TYR A 393 -2.53 -55.60 -7.64
#